data_AF-H8I976-F1
#
_entry.id   AF-H8I976-F1
#
_cell.length_a   1.000
_cell.length_b   1.000
_cell.length_c   1.000
_cell.angle_alpha   90.00
_cell.angle_beta   90.00
_cell.angle_gamma   90.00
#
_symmetry.space_group_name_H-M   'P 1'
#
loop_
_entity.id
_entity.type
_entity.pdbx_description
1 polymer ?
#
loop_
_entity_poly.entity_id
_entity_poly.type
_entity_poly.pdbx_seq_one_letter_code
_entity_poly.pdbx_strand_id
1 'polypeptide(L)'
;MELLKVGWLKYALSGAAGFGVGGAIWGYLIFSSFIYYLTSPFDYFYGAIALGVIGGVALALFSKDLKRILLFPLLGVISFVIGFVIVSIFSYPIMLFSPLYLPLYIFGEKAGLFMLKPELYVGPLALGFAFMGDLAGLAYGLAYGLTSRKSIPYAFLYVFLFMLAGMIGFGIGSLVSPVIGNLVGMAFDSLLAAYLVTFTIVGAIPGALLGMIMYLADKSPSKP
;
A
#
# COMPACT_ATOMS: atom_id res chain seq x y z
N MET A 1 26.91 -13.77 6.45
CA MET A 1 26.16 -13.43 7.67
C MET A 1 26.06 -11.92 7.94
N GLU A 2 26.40 -11.03 6.98
CA GLU A 2 26.16 -9.57 7.08
C GLU A 2 24.73 -9.14 6.70
N LEU A 3 23.92 -10.05 6.13
CA LEU A 3 22.51 -9.86 5.79
C LEU A 3 21.60 -9.66 7.02
N LEU A 4 22.11 -9.91 8.23
CA LEU A 4 21.44 -9.66 9.51
C LEU A 4 21.84 -8.33 10.17
N LYS A 5 22.58 -7.44 9.48
CA LYS A 5 22.68 -6.06 9.95
C LYS A 5 21.27 -5.47 9.96
N VAL A 6 20.80 -5.08 11.14
CA VAL A 6 19.46 -4.54 11.50
C VAL A 6 18.99 -3.35 10.63
N GLY A 7 19.81 -2.88 9.70
CA GLY A 7 19.53 -1.76 8.80
C GLY A 7 18.26 -1.95 7.97
N TRP A 8 18.06 -3.12 7.33
CA TRP A 8 16.88 -3.34 6.49
C TRP A 8 15.58 -3.31 7.31
N LEU A 9 15.62 -3.85 8.53
CA LEU A 9 14.48 -3.90 9.43
C LEU A 9 14.03 -2.48 9.81
N LYS A 10 14.96 -1.55 10.02
CA LYS A 10 14.62 -0.15 10.33
C LYS A 10 13.82 0.48 9.18
N TYR A 11 14.29 0.32 7.94
CA TYR A 11 13.57 0.87 6.79
C TYR A 11 12.20 0.20 6.60
N ALA A 12 12.13 -1.13 6.75
CA ALA A 12 10.87 -1.86 6.69
C ALA A 12 9.89 -1.38 7.76
N LEU A 13 10.34 -1.23 9.02
CA LEU A 13 9.49 -0.77 10.11
C LEU A 13 9.02 0.67 9.93
N SER A 14 9.87 1.58 9.41
CA SER A 14 9.43 2.95 9.12
C SER A 14 8.41 2.99 8.00
N GLY A 15 8.66 2.27 6.89
CA GLY A 15 7.68 2.15 5.82
C GLY A 15 6.36 1.55 6.32
N ALA A 16 6.42 0.46 7.08
CA ALA A 16 5.24 -0.17 7.67
C ALA A 16 4.48 0.76 8.60
N ALA A 17 5.17 1.52 9.45
CA ALA A 17 4.55 2.47 10.36
C ALA A 17 3.90 3.64 9.60
N GLY A 18 4.60 4.24 8.64
CA GLY A 18 4.08 5.38 7.89
C GLY A 18 2.87 5.03 7.03
N PHE A 19 2.98 3.96 6.23
CA PHE A 19 1.85 3.49 5.44
C PHE A 19 0.75 2.89 6.30
N GLY A 20 1.09 2.21 7.40
CA GLY A 20 0.12 1.69 8.36
C GLY A 20 -0.73 2.80 8.98
N VAL A 21 -0.11 3.91 9.39
CA VAL A 21 -0.83 5.10 9.87
C VAL A 21 -1.65 5.75 8.76
N GLY A 22 -1.08 5.91 7.56
CA GLY A 22 -1.83 6.43 6.40
C GLY A 22 -3.04 5.57 6.05
N GLY A 23 -2.90 4.25 6.14
CA GLY A 23 -3.96 3.27 5.97
C GLY A 23 -5.00 3.37 7.09
N ALA A 24 -4.59 3.43 8.35
CA ALA A 24 -5.51 3.62 9.47
C ALA A 24 -6.38 4.89 9.30
N ILE A 25 -5.78 5.99 8.85
CA ILE A 25 -6.49 7.23 8.53
C ILE A 25 -7.48 6.99 7.40
N TRP A 26 -7.08 6.30 6.32
CA TRP A 26 -8.00 5.95 5.24
C TRP A 26 -9.17 5.10 5.74
N GLY A 27 -8.92 4.07 6.55
CA GLY A 27 -9.96 3.24 7.15
C GLY A 27 -10.91 4.03 8.05
N TYR A 28 -10.38 4.95 8.86
CA TYR A 28 -11.19 5.87 9.67
C TYR A 28 -12.06 6.78 8.80
N LEU A 29 -11.48 7.34 7.73
CA LEU A 29 -12.22 8.21 6.80
C LEU A 29 -13.40 7.46 6.19
N ILE A 30 -13.18 6.25 5.66
CA ILE A 30 -14.25 5.40 5.10
C ILE A 30 -15.33 5.12 6.16
N PHE A 31 -14.94 4.75 7.38
CA PHE A 31 -15.88 4.49 8.46
C PHE A 31 -16.72 5.74 8.82
N SER A 32 -16.07 6.90 8.87
CA SER A 32 -16.70 8.17 9.29
C SER A 32 -17.62 8.78 8.23
N SER A 33 -17.49 8.37 6.96
CA SER A 33 -18.15 9.03 5.82
C SER A 33 -19.61 8.61 5.57
N PHE A 34 -20.24 7.80 6.42
CA PHE A 34 -21.71 7.63 6.48
C PHE A 34 -22.47 7.34 5.15
N ILE A 35 -21.82 6.76 4.12
CA ILE A 35 -22.49 6.41 2.86
C ILE A 35 -22.54 4.89 2.69
N TYR A 36 -23.72 4.32 2.96
CA TYR A 36 -24.08 2.90 2.83
C TYR A 36 -24.07 2.36 1.38
N TYR A 37 -23.56 3.11 0.40
CA TYR A 37 -23.67 2.79 -1.03
C TYR A 37 -22.33 2.63 -1.75
N LEU A 38 -21.20 2.92 -1.09
CA LEU A 38 -19.87 2.80 -1.72
C LEU A 38 -19.27 1.44 -1.39
N THR A 39 -19.17 0.60 -2.42
CA THR A 39 -18.63 -0.76 -2.33
C THR A 39 -17.11 -0.80 -2.55
N SER A 40 -16.52 0.27 -3.10
CA SER A 40 -15.09 0.37 -3.35
C SER A 40 -14.40 1.31 -2.36
N PRO A 41 -13.29 0.90 -1.70
CA PRO A 41 -12.55 1.78 -0.82
C PRO A 41 -11.86 2.92 -1.55
N PHE A 42 -11.65 2.79 -2.87
CA PHE A 42 -10.98 3.78 -3.71
C PHE A 42 -11.85 5.01 -4.00
N ASP A 43 -13.15 4.96 -3.72
CA ASP A 43 -14.05 6.11 -3.84
C ASP A 43 -13.76 7.18 -2.77
N TYR A 44 -12.96 6.83 -1.76
CA TYR A 44 -12.55 7.71 -0.67
C TYR A 44 -11.17 8.31 -0.94
N PHE A 45 -11.12 9.26 -1.90
CA PHE A 45 -9.89 9.90 -2.38
C PHE A 45 -9.02 10.56 -1.29
N TYR A 46 -9.61 10.99 -0.17
CA TYR A 46 -8.82 11.55 0.95
C TYR A 46 -7.82 10.54 1.54
N GLY A 47 -8.09 9.23 1.41
CA GLY A 47 -7.14 8.18 1.77
C GLY A 47 -5.85 8.20 0.95
N ALA A 48 -5.95 8.61 -0.33
CA ALA A 48 -4.79 8.75 -1.22
C ALA A 48 -3.79 9.78 -0.70
N ILE A 49 -4.29 10.88 -0.11
CA ILE A 49 -3.45 11.93 0.46
C ILE A 49 -2.71 11.40 1.70
N ALA A 50 -3.41 10.73 2.61
CA ALA A 50 -2.81 10.18 3.82
C ALA A 50 -1.71 9.16 3.50
N LEU A 51 -1.97 8.22 2.58
CA LEU A 51 -1.00 7.22 2.14
C LEU A 51 0.20 7.87 1.42
N GLY A 52 -0.06 8.77 0.48
CA GLY A 52 0.98 9.44 -0.29
C GLY A 52 1.91 10.29 0.59
N VAL A 53 1.34 11.12 1.48
CA VAL A 53 2.11 12.01 2.35
C VAL A 53 2.83 11.21 3.46
N ILE A 54 2.10 10.50 4.29
CA ILE A 54 2.67 9.87 5.50
C ILE A 54 3.57 8.69 5.10
N GLY A 55 3.11 7.87 4.16
CA GLY A 55 3.91 6.78 3.60
C GLY A 55 5.15 7.28 2.87
N GLY A 56 5.01 8.33 2.05
CA GLY A 56 6.14 8.96 1.34
C GLY A 56 7.20 9.53 2.27
N VAL A 57 6.80 10.28 3.30
CA VAL A 57 7.72 10.82 4.30
C VAL A 57 8.45 9.69 5.02
N ALA A 58 7.71 8.66 5.47
CA ALA A 58 8.28 7.57 6.24
C ALA A 58 9.29 6.72 5.45
N LEU A 59 9.09 6.54 4.14
CA LEU A 59 10.07 5.88 3.27
C LEU A 59 11.35 6.69 3.11
N ALA A 60 11.22 8.01 2.94
CA ALA A 60 12.37 8.89 2.72
C ALA A 60 13.12 9.26 4.01
N LEU A 61 12.51 9.07 5.19
CA LEU A 61 13.02 9.55 6.48
C LEU A 61 14.47 9.13 6.76
N PHE A 62 14.82 7.88 6.48
CA PHE A 62 16.17 7.36 6.76
C PHE A 62 17.22 7.70 5.71
N SER A 63 16.80 8.20 4.54
CA SER A 63 17.75 8.67 3.53
C SER A 63 18.50 9.93 3.98
N LYS A 64 17.94 10.67 4.94
CA LYS A 64 18.44 11.98 5.43
C LYS A 64 18.68 13.00 4.32
N ASP A 65 18.06 12.81 3.16
CA ASP A 65 18.12 13.73 2.02
C ASP A 65 16.82 14.53 1.96
N LEU A 66 16.92 15.84 2.17
CA LEU A 66 15.77 16.73 2.14
C LEU A 66 15.04 16.69 0.78
N LYS A 67 15.76 16.51 -0.32
CA LYS A 67 15.13 16.38 -1.65
C LYS A 67 14.24 15.15 -1.71
N ARG A 68 14.67 14.03 -1.11
CA ARG A 68 13.87 12.81 -1.03
C ARG A 68 12.67 12.99 -0.10
N ILE A 69 12.88 13.59 1.06
CA ILE A 69 11.82 13.86 2.04
C ILE A 69 10.71 14.73 1.44
N LEU A 70 11.03 15.65 0.51
CA LEU A 70 10.03 16.47 -0.18
C LEU A 70 9.42 15.77 -1.41
N LEU A 71 10.25 15.08 -2.21
CA LEU A 71 9.81 14.51 -3.49
C LEU A 71 8.97 13.24 -3.32
N PHE A 72 9.28 12.40 -2.33
CA PHE A 72 8.54 11.16 -2.10
C PHE A 72 7.06 11.43 -1.75
N PRO A 73 6.73 12.31 -0.78
CA PRO A 73 5.34 12.70 -0.52
C PRO A 73 4.63 13.26 -1.74
N LEU A 74 5.29 14.16 -2.49
CA LEU A 74 4.69 14.81 -3.65
C LEU A 74 4.31 13.79 -4.75
N LEU A 75 5.27 12.98 -5.18
CA LEU A 75 5.03 11.95 -6.19
C LEU A 75 4.11 10.84 -5.67
N GLY A 76 4.21 10.52 -4.38
CA GLY A 76 3.30 9.61 -3.69
C GLY A 76 1.85 10.08 -3.81
N VAL A 77 1.54 11.30 -3.38
CA VAL A 77 0.17 11.86 -3.46
C VAL A 77 -0.35 11.84 -4.89
N ILE A 78 0.44 12.32 -5.86
CA ILE A 78 0.03 12.33 -7.27
C ILE A 78 -0.30 10.90 -7.73
N SER A 79 0.57 9.95 -7.44
CA SER A 79 0.38 8.56 -7.86
C SER A 79 -0.81 7.88 -7.18
N PHE A 80 -0.97 8.06 -5.87
CA PHE A 80 -2.12 7.53 -5.13
C PHE A 80 -3.44 8.13 -5.62
N VAL A 81 -3.49 9.44 -5.90
CA VAL A 81 -4.70 10.08 -6.44
C VAL A 81 -5.04 9.52 -7.81
N ILE A 82 -4.06 9.43 -8.72
CA ILE A 82 -4.26 8.85 -10.05
C ILE A 82 -4.71 7.39 -9.94
N GLY A 83 -4.04 6.59 -9.10
CA GLY A 83 -4.38 5.19 -8.87
C GLY A 83 -5.78 5.01 -8.31
N PHE A 84 -6.18 5.80 -7.33
CA PHE A 84 -7.54 5.76 -6.78
C PHE A 84 -8.57 6.11 -7.85
N VAL A 85 -8.33 7.14 -8.67
CA VAL A 85 -9.27 7.53 -9.74
C VAL A 85 -9.43 6.42 -10.76
N ILE A 86 -8.32 5.85 -11.22
CA ILE A 86 -8.35 4.74 -12.19
C ILE A 86 -9.08 3.54 -11.59
N VAL A 87 -8.70 3.10 -10.39
CA VAL A 87 -9.31 1.91 -9.77
C VAL A 87 -10.79 2.15 -9.43
N SER A 88 -11.19 3.36 -9.03
CA SER A 88 -12.59 3.70 -8.82
C SER A 88 -13.41 3.55 -10.12
N ILE A 89 -12.93 4.12 -11.24
CA ILE A 89 -13.57 4.01 -12.56
C ILE A 89 -13.66 2.56 -13.05
N PHE A 90 -12.59 1.79 -12.85
CA PHE A 90 -12.50 0.40 -13.33
C PHE A 90 -12.86 -0.64 -12.27
N SER A 91 -13.38 -0.25 -11.12
CA SER A 91 -13.66 -1.15 -9.98
C SER A 91 -14.57 -2.31 -10.40
N TYR A 92 -15.65 -2.03 -11.12
CA TYR A 92 -16.57 -3.05 -11.63
C TYR A 92 -15.92 -4.02 -12.63
N PRO A 93 -15.25 -3.58 -13.71
CA PRO A 93 -14.45 -4.47 -14.57
C PRO A 93 -13.39 -5.27 -13.81
N ILE A 94 -12.69 -4.65 -12.87
CA ILE A 94 -11.64 -5.31 -12.06
C ILE A 94 -12.24 -6.43 -11.21
N MET A 95 -13.44 -6.24 -10.66
CA MET A 95 -14.17 -7.29 -9.94
C MET A 95 -14.50 -8.49 -10.84
N LEU A 96 -14.79 -8.28 -12.13
CA LEU A 96 -15.04 -9.38 -13.07
C LEU A 96 -13.78 -10.21 -13.35
N PHE A 97 -12.59 -9.60 -13.24
CA PHE A 97 -11.30 -10.28 -13.37
C PHE A 97 -10.73 -10.80 -12.04
N SER A 98 -11.30 -10.36 -10.91
CA SER A 98 -10.95 -10.83 -9.57
C SER A 98 -11.04 -12.36 -9.34
N PRO A 99 -11.94 -13.12 -10.00
CA PRO A 99 -11.94 -14.59 -9.95
C PRO A 99 -10.59 -15.23 -10.28
N LEU A 100 -9.71 -14.55 -11.04
CA LEU A 100 -8.36 -15.02 -11.34
C LEU A 100 -7.41 -14.98 -10.12
N TYR A 101 -7.78 -14.31 -9.02
CA TYR A 101 -6.92 -14.06 -7.85
C TYR A 101 -7.46 -14.59 -6.49
N LEU A 102 -8.26 -15.66 -6.53
CA LEU A 102 -8.44 -16.68 -5.47
C LEU A 102 -9.56 -16.60 -4.39
N PRO A 103 -10.09 -15.49 -3.84
CA PRO A 103 -10.95 -15.64 -2.65
C PRO A 103 -12.40 -16.10 -2.91
N LEU A 104 -13.05 -15.74 -4.02
CA LEU A 104 -14.50 -15.96 -4.16
C LEU A 104 -14.88 -17.38 -4.58
N TYR A 105 -14.14 -17.98 -5.52
CA TYR A 105 -14.44 -19.33 -6.02
C TYR A 105 -13.95 -20.46 -5.10
N ILE A 106 -12.86 -20.24 -4.36
CA ILE A 106 -12.26 -21.27 -3.50
C ILE A 106 -12.95 -21.32 -2.13
N PHE A 107 -13.41 -20.18 -1.62
CA PHE A 107 -13.88 -20.08 -0.24
C PHE A 107 -15.41 -20.13 -0.08
N GLY A 108 -16.18 -20.10 -1.17
CA GLY A 108 -17.64 -20.29 -1.16
C GLY A 108 -18.33 -19.35 -0.16
N GLU A 109 -19.07 -19.91 0.80
CA GLU A 109 -19.76 -19.15 1.86
C GLU A 109 -18.82 -18.30 2.75
N LYS A 110 -17.53 -18.63 2.81
CA LYS A 110 -16.52 -17.87 3.57
C LYS A 110 -16.01 -16.64 2.81
N ALA A 111 -16.48 -16.41 1.59
CA ALA A 111 -16.22 -15.18 0.82
C ALA A 111 -16.50 -13.90 1.62
N GLY A 112 -17.49 -13.94 2.52
CA GLY A 112 -17.83 -12.82 3.41
C GLY A 112 -16.67 -12.32 4.27
N LEU A 113 -15.66 -13.17 4.58
CA LEU A 113 -14.49 -12.77 5.38
C LEU A 113 -13.52 -11.86 4.62
N PHE A 114 -13.59 -11.85 3.28
CA PHE A 114 -12.75 -11.00 2.43
C PHE A 114 -13.36 -9.63 2.16
N MET A 115 -14.56 -9.36 2.72
CA MET A 115 -15.28 -8.10 2.62
C MET A 115 -15.42 -7.52 4.02
N LEU A 116 -15.32 -6.19 4.15
CA LEU A 116 -15.70 -5.52 5.39
C LEU A 116 -17.19 -5.19 5.34
N LYS A 117 -17.92 -5.39 6.44
CA LYS A 117 -19.34 -4.98 6.52
C LYS A 117 -19.47 -3.44 6.52
N PRO A 118 -20.56 -2.87 6.00
CA PRO A 118 -21.59 -3.48 5.17
C PRO A 118 -21.20 -3.37 3.68
N GLU A 119 -20.46 -4.34 3.14
CA GLU A 119 -20.19 -4.51 1.70
C GLU A 119 -19.04 -3.70 1.08
N LEU A 120 -17.99 -3.42 1.86
CA LEU A 120 -16.75 -2.86 1.33
C LEU A 120 -15.85 -3.97 0.75
N TYR A 121 -15.64 -3.94 -0.57
CA TYR A 121 -14.82 -4.89 -1.30
C TYR A 121 -13.34 -4.59 -1.13
N VAL A 122 -12.71 -5.21 -0.13
CA VAL A 122 -11.24 -5.12 0.05
C VAL A 122 -10.55 -6.27 -0.67
N GLY A 123 -10.83 -7.52 -0.27
CA GLY A 123 -10.24 -8.71 -0.89
C GLY A 123 -10.65 -8.89 -2.36
N PRO A 124 -11.94 -8.75 -2.74
CA PRO A 124 -12.36 -8.83 -4.13
C PRO A 124 -11.71 -7.78 -5.06
N LEU A 125 -11.18 -6.68 -4.52
CA LEU A 125 -10.46 -5.66 -5.30
C LEU A 125 -8.94 -5.82 -5.25
N ALA A 126 -8.41 -7.01 -4.90
CA ALA A 126 -6.97 -7.24 -4.79
C ALA A 126 -6.16 -6.84 -6.04
N LEU A 127 -6.73 -7.02 -7.25
CA LEU A 127 -6.12 -6.54 -8.49
C LEU A 127 -6.05 -5.00 -8.56
N GLY A 128 -7.08 -4.30 -8.09
CA GLY A 128 -7.08 -2.84 -7.98
C GLY A 128 -6.04 -2.36 -6.96
N PHE A 129 -5.92 -3.03 -5.82
CA PHE A 129 -4.86 -2.78 -4.85
C PHE A 129 -3.46 -3.03 -5.43
N ALA A 130 -3.26 -4.14 -6.15
CA ALA A 130 -1.99 -4.45 -6.80
C ALA A 130 -1.62 -3.40 -7.85
N PHE A 131 -2.57 -2.98 -8.70
CA PHE A 131 -2.35 -1.92 -9.67
C PHE A 131 -2.00 -0.58 -9.01
N MET A 132 -2.72 -0.22 -7.94
CA MET A 132 -2.41 1.00 -7.20
C MET A 132 -1.02 0.91 -6.54
N GLY A 133 -0.67 -0.25 -6.00
CA GLY A 133 0.66 -0.52 -5.46
C GLY A 133 1.77 -0.41 -6.51
N ASP A 134 1.53 -0.87 -7.73
CA ASP A 134 2.44 -0.73 -8.87
C ASP A 134 2.70 0.74 -9.20
N LEU A 135 1.64 1.55 -9.30
CA LEU A 135 1.76 3.00 -9.53
C LEU A 135 2.50 3.71 -8.40
N ALA A 136 2.20 3.39 -7.15
CA ALA A 136 2.91 3.95 -5.99
C ALA A 136 4.39 3.56 -6.03
N GLY A 137 4.68 2.29 -6.32
CA GLY A 137 6.04 1.78 -6.50
C GLY A 137 6.80 2.49 -7.62
N LEU A 138 6.17 2.69 -8.78
CA LEU A 138 6.74 3.48 -9.88
C LEU A 138 7.12 4.89 -9.41
N ALA A 139 6.21 5.57 -8.72
CA ALA A 139 6.44 6.93 -8.25
C ALA A 139 7.60 7.02 -7.26
N TYR A 140 7.68 6.11 -6.27
CA TYR A 140 8.79 6.09 -5.32
C TYR A 140 10.11 5.65 -5.95
N GLY A 141 10.06 4.75 -6.92
CA GLY A 141 11.21 4.36 -7.74
C GLY A 141 11.77 5.53 -8.55
N LEU A 142 10.89 6.32 -9.19
CA LEU A 142 11.27 7.53 -9.91
C LEU A 142 11.79 8.60 -8.95
N ALA A 143 11.15 8.81 -7.80
CA ALA A 143 11.62 9.73 -6.77
C ALA A 143 13.05 9.37 -6.31
N TYR A 144 13.30 8.08 -6.10
CA TYR A 144 14.63 7.57 -5.79
C TYR A 144 15.61 7.82 -6.95
N GLY A 145 15.24 7.46 -8.18
CA GLY A 145 16.09 7.64 -9.37
C GLY A 145 16.48 9.10 -9.61
N LEU A 146 15.53 10.04 -9.48
CA LEU A 146 15.74 11.48 -9.66
C LEU A 146 16.64 12.11 -8.58
N THR A 147 16.71 11.49 -7.40
CA THR A 147 17.55 11.99 -6.28
C THR A 147 18.84 11.21 -6.12
N SER A 148 18.98 10.06 -6.76
CA SER A 148 20.16 9.20 -6.65
C SER A 148 21.26 9.64 -7.62
N ARG A 149 22.52 9.51 -7.21
CA ARG A 149 23.70 9.70 -8.08
C ARG A 149 24.12 8.40 -8.80
N LYS A 150 23.26 7.38 -8.79
CA LYS A 150 23.54 6.08 -9.41
C LYS A 150 23.38 6.17 -10.93
N SER A 151 24.07 5.29 -11.65
CA SER A 151 23.96 5.23 -13.11
C SER A 151 22.56 4.77 -13.54
N ILE A 152 22.18 5.18 -14.76
CA ILE A 152 20.84 4.99 -15.34
C ILE A 152 20.34 3.53 -15.26
N PRO A 153 21.15 2.50 -15.57
CA PRO A 153 20.70 1.11 -15.49
C PRO A 153 20.30 0.69 -14.07
N TYR A 154 21.00 1.17 -13.05
CA TYR A 154 20.66 0.87 -11.65
C TYR A 154 19.41 1.63 -11.21
N ALA A 155 19.22 2.86 -11.67
CA ALA A 155 17.99 3.60 -11.40
C ALA A 155 16.77 2.86 -11.93
N PHE A 156 16.84 2.32 -13.16
CA PHE A 156 15.77 1.51 -13.75
C PHE A 156 15.48 0.23 -12.96
N LEU A 157 16.53 -0.50 -12.54
CA LEU A 157 16.36 -1.70 -11.71
C LEU A 157 15.57 -1.38 -10.44
N TYR A 158 15.89 -0.28 -9.74
CA TYR A 158 15.17 0.06 -8.52
C TYR A 158 13.74 0.51 -8.78
N VAL A 159 13.47 1.22 -9.88
CA VAL A 159 12.09 1.52 -10.29
C VAL A 159 11.27 0.25 -10.39
N PHE A 160 11.78 -0.75 -11.10
CA PHE A 160 11.11 -2.04 -11.26
C PHE A 160 10.93 -2.79 -9.93
N LEU A 161 11.94 -2.77 -9.05
CA LEU A 161 11.84 -3.40 -7.74
C LEU A 161 10.81 -2.72 -6.83
N PHE A 162 10.73 -1.38 -6.87
CA PHE A 162 9.70 -0.64 -6.12
C PHE A 162 8.30 -0.93 -6.65
N MET A 163 8.12 -0.98 -7.98
CA MET A 163 6.87 -1.40 -8.64
C MET A 163 6.41 -2.78 -8.14
N LEU A 164 7.27 -3.79 -8.23
CA LEU A 164 6.96 -5.14 -7.76
C LEU A 164 6.64 -5.18 -6.25
N ALA A 165 7.43 -4.49 -5.42
CA ALA A 165 7.21 -4.45 -3.98
C ALA A 165 5.87 -3.81 -3.61
N GLY A 166 5.51 -2.71 -4.28
CA GLY A 166 4.22 -2.05 -4.10
C GLY A 166 3.06 -2.94 -4.56
N MET A 167 3.16 -3.49 -5.77
CA MET A 167 2.13 -4.37 -6.36
C MET A 167 1.86 -5.59 -5.48
N ILE A 168 2.91 -6.34 -5.11
CA ILE A 168 2.80 -7.53 -4.28
C ILE A 168 2.30 -7.16 -2.88
N GLY A 169 2.84 -6.08 -2.30
CA GLY A 169 2.50 -5.67 -0.95
C GLY A 169 1.04 -5.27 -0.78
N PHE A 170 0.52 -4.43 -1.68
CA PHE A 170 -0.88 -4.03 -1.64
C PHE A 170 -1.82 -5.19 -1.98
N GLY A 171 -1.48 -6.02 -2.98
CA GLY A 171 -2.30 -7.18 -3.33
C GLY A 171 -2.41 -8.21 -2.20
N ILE A 172 -1.29 -8.56 -1.55
CA ILE A 172 -1.31 -9.44 -0.37
C ILE A 172 -2.03 -8.75 0.80
N GLY A 173 -1.74 -7.47 1.02
CA GLY A 173 -2.36 -6.66 2.06
C GLY A 173 -3.87 -6.70 1.99
N SER A 174 -4.46 -6.48 0.81
CA SER A 174 -5.92 -6.50 0.62
C SER A 174 -6.54 -7.89 0.77
N LEU A 175 -5.81 -8.97 0.54
CA LEU A 175 -6.34 -10.34 0.70
C LEU A 175 -6.36 -10.78 2.16
N VAL A 176 -5.29 -10.47 2.91
CA VAL A 176 -5.13 -10.91 4.30
C VAL A 176 -5.85 -9.99 5.29
N SER A 177 -5.81 -8.68 5.03
CA SER A 177 -6.31 -7.67 5.96
C SER A 177 -7.80 -7.75 6.29
N PRO A 178 -8.76 -7.96 5.37
CA PRO A 178 -10.18 -8.00 5.73
C PRO A 178 -10.50 -9.20 6.62
N VAL A 179 -9.78 -10.33 6.45
CA VAL A 179 -9.94 -11.51 7.31
C VAL A 179 -9.53 -11.15 8.74
N ILE A 180 -8.36 -10.55 8.93
CA ILE A 180 -7.87 -10.14 10.25
C ILE A 180 -8.76 -9.04 10.84
N GLY A 181 -9.12 -8.03 10.04
CA GLY A 181 -9.97 -6.93 10.47
C GLY A 181 -11.34 -7.41 10.94
N ASN A 182 -11.99 -8.32 10.20
CA ASN A 182 -13.25 -8.92 10.61
C ASN A 182 -13.12 -9.70 11.93
N LEU A 183 -12.04 -10.48 12.11
CA LEU A 183 -11.79 -11.21 13.36
C LEU A 183 -11.62 -10.26 14.55
N VAL A 184 -10.86 -9.17 14.37
CA VAL A 184 -10.74 -8.13 15.41
C VAL A 184 -12.08 -7.44 15.66
N GLY A 185 -12.81 -7.10 14.60
CA GLY A 185 -14.12 -6.48 14.72
C GLY A 185 -15.10 -7.32 15.52
N MET A 186 -15.11 -8.64 15.32
CA MET A 186 -15.91 -9.58 16.09
C MET A 186 -15.44 -9.69 17.54
N ALA A 187 -14.12 -9.71 17.78
CA ALA A 187 -13.57 -9.84 19.14
C ALA A 187 -13.85 -8.61 20.02
N PHE A 188 -13.92 -7.41 19.43
CA PHE A 188 -14.17 -6.15 20.13
C PHE A 188 -15.58 -5.59 19.94
N ASP A 189 -16.46 -6.32 19.24
CA ASP A 189 -17.78 -5.86 18.81
C ASP A 189 -17.75 -4.44 18.21
N SER A 190 -16.77 -4.19 17.34
CA SER A 190 -16.47 -2.84 16.85
C SER A 190 -16.16 -2.84 15.36
N LEU A 191 -17.07 -2.23 14.58
CA LEU A 191 -16.86 -2.01 13.16
C LEU A 191 -15.67 -1.09 12.90
N LEU A 192 -15.53 -0.03 13.71
CA LEU A 192 -14.38 0.87 13.63
C LEU A 192 -13.05 0.11 13.78
N ALA A 193 -12.97 -0.80 14.75
CA ALA A 193 -11.77 -1.63 14.94
C ALA A 193 -11.46 -2.48 13.69
N ALA A 194 -12.49 -3.05 13.06
CA ALA A 194 -12.32 -3.81 11.83
C ALA A 194 -11.74 -2.97 10.68
N TYR A 195 -12.25 -1.75 10.50
CA TYR A 195 -11.76 -0.82 9.46
C TYR A 195 -10.34 -0.37 9.75
N LEU A 196 -10.06 0.08 10.98
CA LEU A 196 -8.73 0.54 11.37
C LEU A 196 -7.69 -0.56 11.16
N VAL A 197 -7.95 -1.78 11.65
CA VAL A 197 -7.02 -2.90 11.50
C VAL A 197 -6.84 -3.30 10.06
N THR A 198 -7.93 -3.41 9.29
CA THR A 198 -7.85 -3.79 7.87
C THR A 198 -6.94 -2.82 7.12
N PHE A 199 -7.24 -1.53 7.18
CA PHE A 199 -6.49 -0.57 6.38
C PHE A 199 -5.09 -0.29 6.94
N THR A 200 -4.87 -0.47 8.24
CA THR A 200 -3.50 -0.50 8.81
C THR A 200 -2.67 -1.60 8.16
N ILE A 201 -3.21 -2.82 8.02
CA ILE A 201 -2.50 -3.95 7.40
C ILE A 201 -2.31 -3.72 5.89
N VAL A 202 -3.34 -3.22 5.20
CA VAL A 202 -3.27 -2.83 3.77
C VAL A 202 -2.12 -1.85 3.53
N GLY A 203 -1.88 -0.89 4.43
CA GLY A 203 -0.76 0.03 4.33
C GLY A 203 0.57 -0.57 4.80
N ALA A 204 0.58 -1.25 5.94
CA ALA A 204 1.82 -1.68 6.60
C ALA A 204 2.61 -2.70 5.79
N ILE A 205 1.95 -3.66 5.13
CA ILE A 205 2.60 -4.69 4.31
C ILE A 205 3.38 -4.07 3.13
N PRO A 206 2.76 -3.29 2.23
CA PRO A 206 3.50 -2.63 1.15
C PRO A 206 4.53 -1.64 1.69
N GLY A 207 4.21 -0.90 2.76
CA GLY A 207 5.18 -0.02 3.42
C GLY A 207 6.45 -0.76 3.85
N ALA A 208 6.31 -1.95 4.44
CA ALA A 208 7.45 -2.79 4.81
C ALA A 208 8.29 -3.18 3.60
N LEU A 209 7.65 -3.66 2.53
CA LEU A 209 8.35 -4.10 1.33
C LEU A 209 9.04 -2.94 0.60
N LEU A 210 8.36 -1.82 0.42
CA LEU A 210 8.94 -0.60 -0.15
C LEU A 210 10.13 -0.11 0.70
N GLY A 211 10.03 -0.18 2.02
CA GLY A 211 11.13 0.14 2.93
C GLY A 211 12.33 -0.79 2.73
N MET A 212 12.11 -2.10 2.58
CA MET A 212 13.19 -3.05 2.28
C MET A 212 13.89 -2.72 0.96
N ILE A 213 13.14 -2.38 -0.09
CA ILE A 213 13.72 -1.96 -1.38
C ILE A 213 14.50 -0.67 -1.22
N MET A 214 14.00 0.31 -0.46
CA MET A 214 14.71 1.56 -0.17
C MET A 214 16.05 1.31 0.53
N TYR A 215 16.11 0.37 1.48
CA TYR A 215 17.37 -0.04 2.10
C TYR A 215 18.35 -0.65 1.08
N LEU A 216 17.88 -1.56 0.24
CA LEU A 216 18.71 -2.17 -0.81
C LEU A 216 19.19 -1.11 -1.81
N ALA A 217 18.35 -0.13 -2.10
CA ALA A 217 18.66 0.99 -2.96
C ALA A 217 19.77 1.86 -2.35
N ASP A 218 19.67 2.24 -1.08
CA ASP A 218 20.67 3.06 -0.39
C ASP A 218 21.99 2.34 -0.13
N LYS A 219 21.98 1.01 0.06
CA LYS A 219 23.18 0.24 0.43
C LYS A 219 23.89 -0.45 -0.71
N SER A 220 23.27 -0.60 -1.89
CA SER A 220 23.99 -1.19 -3.02
C SER A 220 25.18 -0.32 -3.40
N PRO A 221 26.40 -0.89 -3.47
CA PRO A 221 27.59 -0.14 -3.82
C PRO A 221 27.39 0.49 -5.20
N SER A 222 27.57 1.81 -5.27
CA SER A 222 27.92 2.45 -6.54
C SER A 222 29.27 1.87 -6.93
N LYS A 223 29.30 0.82 -7.77
CA LYS A 223 30.59 0.39 -8.29
C LYS A 223 31.21 1.57 -9.07
N PRO A 224 32.54 1.77 -8.90
CA PRO A 224 33.28 2.92 -9.41
C PRO A 224 33.20 3.05 -10.93
#